data_AF-A0A6I7MYD2-F1
#
_entry.id   AF-A0A6I7MYD2-F1
#
_cell.length_a   1.000
_cell.length_b   1.000
_cell.length_c   1.000
_cell.angle_alpha   90.00
_cell.angle_beta   90.00
_cell.angle_gamma   90.00
#
_symmetry.space_group_name_H-M   'P 1'
#
loop_
_entity.id
_entity.type
_entity.pdbx_description
1 polymer ?
#
loop_
_entity_poly.entity_id
_entity_poly.type
_entity_poly.pdbx_seq_one_letter_code
_entity_poly.pdbx_strand_id
1 'polypeptide(L)'
;MQKITFLFILLLLPMMGFSSSHNDGERNELIIQEGVASYYGKRFHLRKTANGEVFNMEEMTAAHKNLPFGTMLKVTNLNNGKAVWVRINDRLPQSSKRSIDLSRGAAKKLDMIQDGIVKVKMEVPDQETVLALMEHYQNEKPEDIRLRVFEEPIDIKRSEVSLLDLKIELLQNITAGLSR
;
A
#
# COMPACT_ATOMS: atom_id res chain seq x y z
N MET A 1 34.06 -21.50 -57.47
CA MET A 1 33.13 -20.75 -56.60
C MET A 1 33.37 -21.19 -55.16
N GLN A 2 33.96 -20.31 -54.35
CA GLN A 2 34.32 -20.55 -52.96
C GLN A 2 33.05 -20.62 -52.11
N LYS A 3 32.85 -21.71 -51.34
CA LYS A 3 31.79 -21.78 -50.33
C LYS A 3 32.35 -21.29 -49.00
N ILE A 4 31.86 -20.13 -48.58
CA ILE A 4 32.22 -19.39 -47.38
C ILE A 4 31.67 -20.12 -46.15
N THR A 5 32.55 -20.34 -45.18
CA THR A 5 32.34 -20.85 -43.82
C THR A 5 31.44 -19.92 -43.01
N PHE A 6 30.49 -20.45 -42.23
CA PHE A 6 30.01 -19.78 -41.02
C PHE A 6 29.77 -20.80 -39.90
N LEU A 7 30.75 -20.83 -38.99
CA LEU A 7 30.71 -21.48 -37.69
C LEU A 7 29.96 -20.52 -36.74
N PHE A 8 28.72 -20.84 -36.37
CA PHE A 8 27.99 -20.14 -35.31
C PHE A 8 28.03 -20.98 -34.04
N ILE A 9 29.06 -20.76 -33.22
CA ILE A 9 29.09 -21.22 -31.82
C ILE A 9 28.19 -20.25 -31.04
N LEU A 10 26.94 -20.67 -30.80
CA LEU A 10 26.03 -19.95 -29.91
C LEU A 10 26.36 -20.35 -28.46
N LEU A 11 27.07 -19.45 -27.78
CA LEU A 11 27.48 -19.53 -26.39
C LEU A 11 26.25 -19.46 -25.47
N LEU A 12 25.77 -20.62 -25.02
CA LEU A 12 24.74 -20.78 -23.98
C LEU A 12 25.32 -20.35 -22.62
N LEU A 13 25.29 -19.06 -22.32
CA LEU A 13 25.39 -18.57 -20.94
C LEU A 13 24.06 -18.88 -20.24
N PRO A 14 24.05 -19.63 -19.12
CA PRO A 14 22.85 -19.75 -18.33
C PRO A 14 22.56 -18.36 -17.76
N MET A 15 21.47 -17.75 -18.20
CA MET A 15 20.84 -16.61 -17.54
C MET A 15 20.51 -17.08 -16.11
N MET A 16 21.40 -16.77 -15.18
CA MET A 16 21.17 -16.93 -13.76
C MET A 16 19.98 -16.02 -13.43
N GLY A 17 18.80 -16.62 -13.39
CA GLY A 17 17.58 -15.94 -13.00
C GLY A 17 17.78 -15.44 -11.58
N PHE A 18 17.92 -14.12 -11.43
CA PHE A 18 17.64 -13.44 -10.17
C PHE A 18 16.15 -13.62 -9.90
N SER A 19 15.79 -14.74 -9.29
CA SER A 19 14.49 -14.88 -8.67
C SER A 19 14.58 -14.11 -7.36
N SER A 20 14.26 -12.81 -7.41
CA SER A 20 13.89 -12.08 -6.22
C SER A 20 12.64 -12.76 -5.68
N SER A 21 12.84 -13.67 -4.73
CA SER A 21 11.80 -14.13 -3.83
C SER A 21 11.40 -12.93 -2.96
N HIS A 22 10.63 -12.00 -3.55
CA HIS A 22 9.84 -11.06 -2.77
C HIS A 22 8.84 -11.93 -2.00
N ASN A 23 9.14 -12.11 -0.72
CA ASN A 23 8.20 -12.66 0.24
C ASN A 23 7.09 -11.61 0.34
N ASP A 24 6.09 -11.70 -0.54
CA ASP A 24 4.87 -10.90 -0.58
C ASP A 24 3.98 -11.24 0.63
N GLY A 25 4.56 -11.22 1.85
CA GLY A 25 3.76 -11.01 3.04
C GLY A 25 3.01 -9.71 2.80
N GLU A 26 1.67 -9.79 2.73
CA GLU A 26 0.78 -8.68 2.41
C GLU A 26 1.37 -7.36 2.95
N ARG A 27 1.63 -6.37 2.08
CA ARG A 27 2.16 -5.05 2.46
C ARG A 27 1.15 -4.33 3.33
N ASN A 28 1.06 -4.76 4.58
CA ASN A 28 0.01 -4.41 5.52
C ASN A 28 0.06 -2.90 5.81
N GLU A 29 1.22 -2.28 5.62
CA GLU A 29 1.47 -0.84 5.70
C GLU A 29 0.66 -0.01 4.72
N LEU A 30 0.39 -0.52 3.52
CA LEU A 30 -0.35 0.22 2.50
C LEU A 30 -1.86 0.16 2.74
N ILE A 31 -2.32 -0.74 3.62
CA ILE A 31 -3.70 -0.80 4.06
C ILE A 31 -3.97 0.38 4.98
N ILE A 32 -4.71 1.36 4.47
CA ILE A 32 -5.03 2.57 5.22
C ILE A 32 -6.36 2.47 5.94
N GLN A 33 -7.28 1.62 5.49
CA GLN A 33 -8.61 1.53 6.10
C GLN A 33 -9.35 0.26 5.68
N GLU A 34 -10.11 -0.31 6.61
CA GLU A 34 -11.20 -1.22 6.32
C GLU A 34 -12.54 -0.55 6.60
N GLY A 35 -13.57 -0.91 5.84
CA GLY A 35 -14.85 -0.24 5.99
C GLY A 35 -15.97 -0.87 5.18
N VAL A 36 -17.10 -0.16 5.15
CA VAL A 36 -18.28 -0.56 4.37
C VAL A 36 -18.33 0.28 3.09
N ALA A 37 -18.44 -0.40 1.96
CA ALA A 37 -18.63 0.22 0.65
C ALA A 37 -20.09 0.10 0.19
N SER A 38 -20.56 1.10 -0.54
CA SER A 38 -21.72 0.99 -1.43
C SER A 38 -21.41 1.57 -2.81
N TYR A 39 -22.41 1.81 -3.66
CA TYR A 39 -22.20 2.47 -4.95
C TYR A 39 -23.34 3.41 -5.33
N TYR A 40 -23.03 4.39 -6.18
CA TYR A 40 -23.99 5.38 -6.64
C TYR A 40 -25.08 4.79 -7.56
N GLY A 41 -26.33 5.19 -7.31
CA GLY A 41 -27.44 4.94 -8.23
C GLY A 41 -27.33 5.77 -9.52
N LYS A 42 -27.96 5.28 -10.61
CA LYS A 42 -27.90 5.92 -11.95
C LYS A 42 -28.30 7.40 -11.97
N ARG A 43 -29.18 7.84 -11.05
CA ARG A 43 -29.66 9.23 -10.95
C ARG A 43 -28.57 10.28 -10.70
N PHE A 44 -27.38 9.86 -10.27
CA PHE A 44 -26.28 10.77 -10.02
C PHE A 44 -25.45 11.06 -11.27
N HIS A 45 -25.58 10.24 -12.32
CA HIS A 45 -24.81 10.40 -13.56
C HIS A 45 -24.99 11.80 -14.15
N LEU A 46 -23.88 12.39 -14.61
CA LEU A 46 -23.77 13.74 -15.17
C LEU A 46 -24.06 14.89 -14.20
N ARG A 47 -24.14 14.63 -12.88
CA ARG A 47 -24.18 15.67 -11.85
C ARG A 47 -22.77 16.05 -11.42
N LYS A 48 -22.61 17.25 -10.87
CA LYS A 48 -21.33 17.67 -10.27
C LYS A 48 -21.02 16.90 -8.99
N THR A 49 -19.78 16.45 -8.85
CA THR A 49 -19.21 15.93 -7.60
C THR A 49 -18.75 17.07 -6.70
N ALA A 50 -18.37 16.76 -5.46
CA ALA A 50 -17.84 17.73 -4.51
C ALA A 50 -16.53 18.40 -4.97
N ASN A 51 -15.74 17.76 -5.84
CA ASN A 51 -14.55 18.38 -6.42
C ASN A 51 -14.83 19.18 -7.70
N GLY A 52 -16.09 19.23 -8.15
CA GLY A 52 -16.54 20.01 -9.31
C GLY A 52 -16.54 19.26 -10.63
N GLU A 53 -15.99 18.05 -10.70
CA GLU A 53 -16.06 17.20 -11.90
C GLU A 53 -17.50 16.76 -12.21
N VAL A 54 -17.77 16.43 -13.48
CA VAL A 54 -19.02 15.79 -13.88
C VAL A 54 -18.93 14.29 -13.62
N PHE A 55 -19.81 13.77 -12.76
CA PHE A 55 -19.79 12.36 -12.38
C PHE A 55 -20.17 11.43 -13.54
N ASN A 56 -19.24 10.56 -13.92
CA ASN A 56 -19.48 9.45 -14.83
C ASN A 56 -19.61 8.14 -14.07
N MET A 57 -20.77 7.48 -14.16
CA MET A 57 -21.04 6.27 -13.38
C MET A 57 -20.21 5.06 -13.83
N GLU A 58 -19.63 5.08 -15.03
CA GLU A 58 -18.83 3.98 -15.58
C GLU A 58 -17.31 4.17 -15.35
N GLU A 59 -16.88 5.35 -14.90
CA GLU A 59 -15.47 5.64 -14.57
C GLU A 59 -15.04 4.98 -13.25
N MET A 60 -13.73 4.86 -13.01
CA MET A 60 -13.19 4.27 -11.78
C MET A 60 -12.99 5.36 -10.71
N THR A 61 -14.10 5.86 -10.18
CA THR A 61 -14.11 6.95 -9.19
C THR A 61 -14.91 6.56 -7.95
N ALA A 62 -14.68 7.30 -6.85
CA ALA A 62 -15.37 7.08 -5.60
C ALA A 62 -15.51 8.37 -4.77
N ALA A 63 -16.52 8.37 -3.90
CA ALA A 63 -16.66 9.33 -2.82
C ALA A 63 -16.10 8.76 -1.52
N HIS A 64 -15.30 9.56 -0.80
CA HIS A 64 -14.77 9.21 0.52
C HIS A 64 -15.10 10.31 1.53
N LYS A 65 -15.14 10.00 2.82
CA LYS A 65 -15.39 11.01 3.86
C LYS A 65 -14.27 12.04 3.95
N ASN A 66 -13.04 11.55 4.08
CA ASN A 66 -11.93 12.38 4.56
C ASN A 66 -10.70 12.41 3.64
N LEU A 67 -10.61 11.51 2.65
CA LEU A 67 -9.39 11.41 1.84
C LEU A 67 -9.31 12.57 0.85
N PRO A 68 -8.12 13.14 0.62
CA PRO A 68 -7.92 14.18 -0.39
C PRO A 68 -8.51 13.81 -1.75
N PHE A 69 -9.00 14.81 -2.48
CA PHE A 69 -9.37 14.56 -3.88
C PHE A 69 -8.11 14.19 -4.68
N GLY A 70 -8.27 13.26 -5.62
CA GLY A 70 -7.17 12.73 -6.41
C GLY A 70 -6.48 11.52 -5.79
N THR A 71 -6.70 11.20 -4.51
CA THR A 71 -6.12 10.00 -3.90
C THR A 71 -6.54 8.75 -4.67
N MET A 72 -5.55 7.95 -5.07
CA MET A 72 -5.75 6.65 -5.71
C MET A 72 -5.83 5.56 -4.65
N LEU A 73 -6.85 4.70 -4.74
CA LEU A 73 -7.06 3.60 -3.82
C LEU A 73 -7.30 2.31 -4.58
N LYS A 74 -6.69 1.22 -4.12
CA LYS A 74 -7.12 -0.13 -4.44
C LYS A 74 -8.16 -0.53 -3.41
N VAL A 75 -9.38 -0.75 -3.88
CA VAL A 75 -10.49 -1.22 -3.07
C VAL A 75 -10.62 -2.72 -3.32
N THR A 76 -10.58 -3.52 -2.26
CA THR A 76 -10.72 -4.97 -2.33
C THR A 76 -12.01 -5.37 -1.61
N ASN A 77 -12.91 -6.08 -2.30
CA ASN A 77 -14.11 -6.66 -1.70
C ASN A 77 -13.73 -7.89 -0.87
N LEU A 78 -13.95 -7.81 0.45
CA LEU A 78 -13.52 -8.86 1.38
C LEU A 78 -14.37 -10.14 1.29
N ASN A 79 -15.54 -10.10 0.64
CA ASN A 79 -16.37 -11.27 0.45
C ASN A 79 -15.84 -12.20 -0.65
N ASN A 80 -15.16 -11.66 -1.67
CA ASN A 80 -14.77 -12.41 -2.87
C ASN A 80 -13.31 -12.20 -3.32
N GLY A 81 -12.56 -11.32 -2.64
CA GLY A 81 -11.16 -11.01 -2.95
C GLY A 81 -10.92 -10.18 -4.22
N LYS A 82 -11.98 -9.80 -4.96
CA LYS A 82 -11.83 -8.96 -6.17
C LYS A 82 -11.41 -7.56 -5.77
N ALA A 83 -10.59 -6.92 -6.60
CA ALA A 83 -10.06 -5.60 -6.35
C ALA A 83 -10.18 -4.68 -7.57
N VAL A 84 -10.30 -3.38 -7.31
CA VAL A 84 -10.32 -2.33 -8.34
C VAL A 84 -9.62 -1.08 -7.85
N TRP A 85 -8.86 -0.43 -8.73
CA TRP A 85 -8.30 0.89 -8.47
C TRP A 85 -9.34 1.97 -8.77
N VAL A 86 -9.48 2.95 -7.86
CA VAL A 86 -10.35 4.12 -8.02
C VAL A 86 -9.64 5.39 -7.61
N ARG A 87 -10.10 6.51 -8.14
CA ARG A 87 -9.70 7.86 -7.73
C ARG A 87 -10.79 8.51 -6.88
N ILE A 88 -10.41 9.15 -5.78
CA ILE A 88 -11.35 9.95 -4.98
C ILE A 88 -11.67 11.26 -5.71
N ASN A 89 -12.93 11.51 -6.05
CA ASN A 89 -13.36 12.77 -6.66
C ASN A 89 -14.62 13.37 -6.03
N ASP A 90 -15.13 12.75 -4.97
CA ASP A 90 -16.38 13.17 -4.34
C ASP A 90 -16.35 12.96 -2.82
N ARG A 91 -17.39 13.45 -2.13
CA ARG A 91 -17.50 13.42 -0.66
C ARG A 91 -18.75 12.72 -0.18
N LEU A 92 -18.55 11.89 0.83
CA LEU A 92 -19.64 11.35 1.63
C LEU A 92 -20.00 12.32 2.77
N PRO A 93 -21.27 12.37 3.20
CA PRO A 93 -21.63 13.01 4.47
C PRO A 93 -20.85 12.37 5.62
N GLN A 94 -20.37 13.19 6.57
CA GLN A 94 -19.61 12.69 7.73
C GLN A 94 -20.42 11.69 8.59
N SER A 95 -21.74 11.88 8.66
CA SER A 95 -22.68 10.99 9.35
C SER A 95 -22.96 9.66 8.65
N SER A 96 -22.43 9.45 7.43
CA SER A 96 -22.61 8.19 6.69
C SER A 96 -22.05 7.01 7.50
N LYS A 97 -22.76 5.89 7.52
CA LYS A 97 -22.23 4.61 8.07
C LYS A 97 -21.25 3.91 7.12
N ARG A 98 -21.11 4.42 5.89
CA ARG A 98 -20.23 3.89 4.84
C ARG A 98 -18.94 4.69 4.80
N SER A 99 -17.82 4.03 4.54
CA SER A 99 -16.52 4.67 4.36
C SER A 99 -16.33 5.18 2.94
N ILE A 100 -16.86 4.45 1.95
CA ILE A 100 -16.67 4.74 0.52
C ILE A 100 -17.93 4.43 -0.30
N ASP A 101 -18.27 5.31 -1.23
CA ASP A 101 -19.28 5.06 -2.27
C ASP A 101 -18.60 5.01 -3.64
N LEU A 102 -18.66 3.86 -4.29
CA LEU A 102 -18.04 3.63 -5.60
C LEU A 102 -18.94 4.11 -6.74
N SER A 103 -18.33 4.36 -7.89
CA SER A 103 -19.08 4.38 -9.15
C SER A 103 -19.70 3.01 -9.46
N ARG A 104 -20.69 2.98 -10.34
CA ARG A 104 -21.32 1.73 -10.78
C ARG A 104 -20.33 0.85 -11.56
N GLY A 105 -19.47 1.45 -12.37
CA GLY A 105 -18.41 0.74 -13.11
C GLY A 105 -17.43 0.05 -12.17
N ALA A 106 -16.99 0.72 -11.11
CA ALA A 106 -16.10 0.14 -10.11
C ALA A 106 -16.80 -0.97 -9.32
N ALA A 107 -18.05 -0.75 -8.89
CA ALA A 107 -18.85 -1.77 -8.21
C ALA A 107 -19.09 -3.03 -9.05
N LYS A 108 -19.23 -2.88 -10.38
CA LYS A 108 -19.32 -4.01 -11.30
C LYS A 108 -18.02 -4.81 -11.34
N LYS A 109 -16.86 -4.16 -11.34
CA LYS A 109 -15.55 -4.85 -11.30
C LYS A 109 -15.31 -5.58 -9.97
N LEU A 110 -15.81 -5.05 -8.86
CA LEU A 110 -15.80 -5.71 -7.55
C LEU A 110 -16.86 -6.79 -7.37
N ASP A 111 -17.72 -6.97 -8.37
CA ASP A 111 -18.82 -7.94 -8.34
C ASP A 111 -19.74 -7.77 -7.12
N MET A 112 -20.07 -6.51 -6.81
CA MET A 112 -20.90 -6.16 -5.66
C MET A 112 -22.25 -5.53 -6.05
N ILE A 113 -22.61 -5.58 -7.34
CA ILE A 113 -23.85 -4.94 -7.84
C ILE A 113 -25.09 -5.56 -7.20
N GLN A 114 -25.10 -6.88 -7.01
CA GLN A 114 -26.21 -7.62 -6.41
C GLN A 114 -26.26 -7.43 -4.89
N ASP A 115 -25.09 -7.49 -4.21
CA ASP A 115 -24.98 -7.28 -2.77
C ASP A 115 -25.38 -5.86 -2.35
N GLY A 116 -25.08 -4.87 -3.19
CA GLY A 116 -25.33 -3.45 -2.93
C GLY A 116 -24.33 -2.83 -1.96
N ILE A 117 -24.06 -3.54 -0.85
CA ILE A 117 -23.20 -3.13 0.25
C ILE A 117 -22.27 -4.28 0.61
N VAL A 118 -20.97 -4.02 0.71
CA VAL A 118 -19.96 -5.04 1.08
C VAL A 118 -18.90 -4.46 2.01
N LYS A 119 -18.21 -5.34 2.75
CA LYS A 119 -17.00 -4.95 3.48
C LYS A 119 -15.83 -4.88 2.53
N VAL A 120 -15.00 -3.85 2.68
CA VAL A 120 -13.84 -3.62 1.83
C VAL A 120 -12.58 -3.30 2.63
N LYS A 121 -11.45 -3.60 2.02
CA LYS A 121 -10.12 -3.14 2.40
C LYS A 121 -9.64 -2.10 1.39
N MET A 122 -9.05 -1.01 1.84
CA MET A 122 -8.57 0.09 1.01
C MET A 122 -7.06 0.26 1.20
N GLU A 123 -6.34 0.21 0.09
CA GLU A 123 -4.89 0.30 0.02
C GLU A 123 -4.45 1.48 -0.86
N VAL A 124 -3.38 2.17 -0.46
CA VAL A 124 -2.70 3.17 -1.30
C VAL A 124 -1.64 2.49 -2.20
N PRO A 125 -1.19 3.13 -3.30
CA PRO A 125 -0.23 2.49 -4.23
C PRO A 125 1.16 2.24 -3.62
N ASP A 126 1.61 3.11 -2.72
CA ASP A 126 2.98 3.13 -2.24
C ASP A 126 3.11 3.88 -0.90
N GLN A 127 4.30 3.79 -0.30
CA GLN A 127 4.63 4.48 0.94
C GLN A 127 4.73 6.01 0.76
N GLU A 128 5.09 6.48 -0.44
CA GLU A 128 5.09 7.92 -0.73
C GLU A 128 3.69 8.52 -0.53
N THR A 129 2.65 7.82 -0.99
CA THR A 129 1.27 8.21 -0.75
C THR A 129 0.91 8.20 0.75
N VAL A 130 1.43 7.24 1.52
CA VAL A 130 1.23 7.23 2.99
C VAL A 130 1.85 8.50 3.61
N LEU A 131 3.09 8.84 3.24
CA LEU A 131 3.78 10.03 3.72
C LEU A 131 3.03 11.31 3.33
N ALA A 132 2.56 11.41 2.09
CA ALA A 132 1.76 12.54 1.63
C ALA A 132 0.45 12.69 2.40
N LEU A 133 -0.21 11.58 2.76
CA LEU A 133 -1.39 11.61 3.62
C LEU A 133 -1.05 12.03 5.06
N MET A 134 0.09 11.58 5.60
CA MET A 134 0.55 12.00 6.93
C MET A 134 0.83 13.50 6.97
N GLU A 135 1.51 14.02 5.95
CA GLU A 135 1.75 15.46 5.80
C GLU A 135 0.43 16.23 5.65
N HIS A 136 -0.50 15.72 4.85
CA HIS A 136 -1.81 16.36 4.64
C HIS A 136 -2.60 16.49 5.94
N TYR A 137 -2.65 15.43 6.76
CA TYR A 137 -3.45 15.44 7.99
C TYR A 137 -2.74 16.05 9.19
N GLN A 138 -1.40 16.02 9.23
CA GLN A 138 -0.63 16.44 10.39
C GLN A 138 -1.18 15.82 11.69
N ASN A 139 -1.67 16.65 12.61
CA ASN A 139 -2.24 16.21 13.90
C ASN A 139 -3.77 15.94 13.85
N GLU A 140 -4.41 16.15 12.71
CA GLU A 140 -5.87 16.07 12.52
C GLU A 140 -6.29 14.83 11.69
N LYS A 141 -5.54 13.74 11.81
CA LYS A 141 -5.83 12.49 11.09
C LYS A 141 -7.17 11.88 11.56
N PRO A 142 -8.09 11.53 10.64
CA PRO A 142 -9.30 10.78 10.98
C PRO A 142 -8.97 9.49 11.74
N GLU A 143 -9.83 9.13 12.70
CA GLU A 143 -9.63 7.95 13.56
C GLU A 143 -9.64 6.64 12.76
N ASP A 144 -10.45 6.58 11.71
CA ASP A 144 -10.65 5.40 10.87
C ASP A 144 -9.59 5.21 9.77
N ILE A 145 -8.64 6.13 9.65
CA ILE A 145 -7.50 6.03 8.73
C ILE A 145 -6.24 5.65 9.50
N ARG A 146 -5.61 4.55 9.10
CA ARG A 146 -4.34 4.04 9.60
C ARG A 146 -3.22 4.46 8.65
N LEU A 147 -2.26 5.23 9.15
CA LEU A 147 -1.05 5.60 8.40
C LEU A 147 0.15 5.04 9.16
N ARG A 148 0.97 4.24 8.48
CA ARG A 148 2.16 3.62 9.06
C ARG A 148 3.31 3.72 8.07
N VAL A 149 4.44 4.22 8.55
CA VAL A 149 5.71 4.16 7.83
C VAL A 149 6.42 2.88 8.24
N PHE A 150 6.98 2.15 7.28
CA PHE A 150 7.97 1.12 7.59
C PHE A 150 9.30 1.83 7.82
N GLU A 151 9.77 1.82 9.06
CA GLU A 151 11.18 2.07 9.31
C GLU A 151 11.91 0.78 8.96
N GLU A 152 12.86 0.84 8.03
CA GLU A 152 13.75 -0.29 7.80
C GLU A 152 14.34 -0.71 9.16
N PRO A 153 14.36 -2.02 9.49
CA PRO A 153 15.02 -2.44 10.70
C PRO A 153 16.44 -1.88 10.66
N ILE A 154 16.80 -1.08 11.68
CA ILE A 154 18.17 -0.60 11.82
C ILE A 154 19.03 -1.86 11.89
N ASP A 155 19.84 -2.09 10.84
CA ASP A 155 20.88 -3.11 10.89
C ASP A 155 21.93 -2.60 11.85
N ILE A 156 21.69 -2.87 13.14
CA ILE A 156 22.69 -2.68 14.16
C ILE A 156 23.73 -3.75 13.85
N LYS A 157 24.74 -3.38 13.06
CA LYS A 157 26.03 -4.03 13.13
C LYS A 157 26.44 -3.93 14.59
N ARG A 158 26.17 -4.98 15.36
CA ARG A 158 26.92 -5.24 16.59
C ARG A 158 28.36 -5.11 16.13
N SER A 159 29.03 -4.04 16.55
CA SER A 159 30.49 -4.05 16.51
C SER A 159 30.87 -5.39 17.10
N GLU A 160 31.76 -6.11 16.42
CA GLU A 160 32.28 -7.41 16.87
C GLU A 160 33.11 -7.17 18.14
N VAL A 161 32.48 -6.68 19.21
CA VAL A 161 33.06 -6.69 20.53
C VAL A 161 32.97 -8.15 20.93
N SER A 162 34.08 -8.85 20.74
CA SER A 162 34.23 -10.23 21.14
C SER A 162 33.87 -10.33 22.62
N LEU A 163 33.03 -11.30 22.97
CA LEU A 163 32.73 -11.62 24.36
C LEU A 163 34.00 -11.97 25.15
N LEU A 164 35.07 -12.36 24.44
CA LEU A 164 36.38 -12.58 25.05
C LEU A 164 37.04 -11.26 25.42
N ASP A 165 36.99 -10.24 24.56
CA ASP A 165 37.60 -8.93 24.82
C ASP A 165 36.92 -8.25 26.01
N LEU A 166 35.58 -8.32 26.08
CA LEU A 166 34.81 -7.82 27.23
C LEU A 166 35.15 -8.55 28.54
N LYS A 167 35.37 -9.86 28.47
CA LYS A 167 35.78 -10.64 29.65
C LYS A 167 37.19 -10.30 30.09
N ILE A 168 38.11 -10.09 29.15
CA ILE A 168 39.50 -9.71 29.43
C ILE A 168 39.54 -8.33 30.08
N GLU A 169 38.84 -7.35 29.51
CA GLU A 169 38.77 -5.99 30.05
C GLU A 169 38.14 -5.96 31.44
N LEU A 170 37.07 -6.74 31.66
CA LEU A 170 36.44 -6.86 32.98
C LEU A 170 37.41 -7.45 34.02
N LEU A 171 38.16 -8.51 33.67
CA LEU A 171 39.13 -9.14 34.56
C LEU A 171 40.31 -8.20 34.88
N GLN A 172 40.78 -7.43 33.91
CA GLN A 172 41.82 -6.41 34.09
C GLN A 172 41.35 -5.30 35.04
N ASN A 173 40.10 -4.84 34.90
CA ASN A 173 39.55 -3.81 35.77
C ASN A 173 39.31 -4.30 37.21
N ILE A 174 38.86 -5.55 37.39
CA ILE A 174 38.72 -6.17 38.72
C ILE A 174 40.08 -6.35 39.40
N THR A 175 41.08 -6.84 38.67
CA THR A 175 42.43 -7.06 39.23
C THR A 175 43.16 -5.75 39.55
N ALA A 176 43.00 -4.72 38.72
CA ALA A 176 43.55 -3.38 39.00
C ALA A 176 42.86 -2.69 40.20
N GLY A 177 41.59 -3.00 40.45
CA GLY A 177 40.85 -2.53 41.64
C GLY A 177 41.25 -3.24 42.95
N LEU A 178 41.78 -4.47 42.86
CA LEU A 178 42.21 -5.27 44.01
C LEU A 178 43.69 -5.04 44.41
N SER A 179 44.45 -4.27 43.62
CA SER A 179 45.86 -3.93 43.90
C SER A 179 46.05 -2.55 44.56
N ARG A 180 44.98 -1.93 45.05
CA ARG A 180 44.99 -0.70 45.87
C ARG A 180 44.51 -1.04 47.28
#